data_AF-A0A6A7BZX0-F1
#
_entry.id   AF-A0A6A7BZX0-F1
#
_cell.length_a   1.000
_cell.length_b   1.000
_cell.length_c   1.000
_cell.angle_alpha   90.00
_cell.angle_beta   90.00
_cell.angle_gamma   90.00
#
_symmetry.space_group_name_H-M   'P 1'
#
loop_
_entity.id
_entity.type
_entity.pdbx_description
1 polymer ?
#
loop_
_entity_poly.entity_id
_entity_poly.type
_entity_poly.pdbx_seq_one_letter_code
_entity_poly.pdbx_strand_id
1 'polypeptide(L)'
;MSLLRLLTHLAKEKTWSLTFLLTTHPPISQDALTHLCKLSSLPVPSSEDERERLRESLARQIAFVEAVRGVDTTHVEPLGALIAEPGAITLQTNEIQTELKGERWRGRGVRRLVVQGSKERAPGREVGSLRMMEGPPEMGWDPLHTAEKREGRWFVV
;
A
#
# COMPACT_ATOMS: atom_id res chain seq x y z
N MET A 1 -1.56 -10.73 -53.86
CA MET A 1 -2.59 -9.83 -53.29
C MET A 1 -1.86 -8.75 -52.50
N SER A 2 -1.95 -7.49 -52.93
CA SER A 2 -1.11 -6.39 -52.44
C SER A 2 -1.50 -5.98 -51.01
N LEU A 3 -0.51 -5.83 -50.12
CA LEU A 3 -0.64 -5.40 -48.71
C LEU A 3 -1.47 -4.12 -48.54
N LEU A 4 -1.46 -3.25 -49.55
CA LEU A 4 -2.24 -2.01 -49.58
C LEU A 4 -3.76 -2.26 -49.59
N ARG A 5 -4.24 -3.39 -50.14
CA ARG A 5 -5.66 -3.77 -50.09
C ARG A 5 -6.10 -4.27 -48.71
N LEU A 6 -5.19 -4.88 -47.95
CA LEU A 6 -5.49 -5.33 -46.58
C LEU A 6 -5.57 -4.15 -45.61
N LEU A 7 -4.63 -3.20 -45.70
CA LEU A 7 -4.65 -1.99 -44.86
C LEU A 7 -5.89 -1.13 -45.08
N THR A 8 -6.31 -0.99 -46.34
CA THR A 8 -7.53 -0.23 -46.69
C THR A 8 -8.81 -0.96 -46.29
N HIS A 9 -8.81 -2.29 -46.18
CA HIS A 9 -9.92 -3.07 -45.64
C HIS A 9 -10.03 -2.91 -44.13
N LEU A 10 -8.92 -3.06 -43.41
CA LEU A 10 -8.84 -2.89 -41.95
C LEU A 10 -9.22 -1.47 -41.50
N ALA A 11 -8.80 -0.43 -42.23
CA ALA A 11 -9.17 0.95 -41.92
C ALA A 11 -10.65 1.27 -42.19
N LYS A 12 -11.37 0.42 -42.94
CA LYS A 12 -12.77 0.60 -43.31
C LYS A 12 -13.72 -0.17 -42.40
N GLU A 13 -13.21 -1.19 -41.71
CA GLU A 13 -13.91 -1.82 -40.60
C GLU A 13 -14.09 -0.77 -39.49
N LYS A 14 -15.29 -0.72 -38.88
CA LYS A 14 -15.55 0.14 -37.73
C LYS A 14 -14.82 -0.42 -36.51
N THR A 15 -13.52 -0.26 -36.47
CA THR A 15 -12.72 -0.54 -35.28
C THR A 15 -12.97 0.59 -34.29
N TRP A 16 -13.36 0.26 -33.06
CA TRP A 16 -13.50 1.26 -32.01
C TRP A 16 -12.19 2.03 -31.86
N SER A 17 -12.24 3.36 -31.97
CA SER A 17 -11.06 4.17 -31.63
C SER A 17 -10.87 4.12 -30.11
N LEU A 18 -9.61 4.13 -29.66
CA LEU A 18 -9.30 4.20 -28.22
C LEU A 18 -9.94 5.44 -27.57
N THR A 19 -10.08 6.52 -28.33
CA THR A 19 -10.79 7.74 -27.90
C THR A 19 -12.28 7.54 -27.72
N PHE A 20 -12.90 6.59 -28.42
CA PHE A 20 -14.32 6.26 -28.26
C PHE A 20 -14.56 5.39 -27.02
N LEU A 21 -13.59 4.59 -26.62
CA LEU A 21 -13.66 3.75 -25.41
C LEU A 21 -13.38 4.55 -24.12
N LEU A 22 -12.64 5.66 -24.21
CA LEU A 22 -12.38 6.55 -23.08
C LEU A 22 -13.58 7.48 -22.87
N THR A 23 -14.51 7.08 -22.02
CA THR A 23 -15.63 7.92 -21.57
C THR A 23 -15.11 9.13 -20.80
N THR A 24 -15.60 10.33 -21.11
CA THR A 24 -15.29 11.52 -20.32
C THR A 24 -16.08 11.49 -19.02
N HIS A 25 -15.38 11.30 -17.90
CA HIS A 25 -16.00 11.38 -16.57
C HIS A 25 -16.09 12.82 -16.09
N PRO A 26 -17.14 13.16 -15.32
CA PRO A 26 -17.25 14.48 -14.72
C PRO A 26 -16.06 14.73 -13.78
N PRO A 27 -15.54 15.96 -13.73
CA PRO A 27 -14.47 16.30 -12.80
C PRO A 27 -14.91 16.07 -11.36
N ILE A 28 -14.02 15.55 -10.53
CA ILE A 28 -14.22 15.33 -9.08
C ILE A 28 -14.69 16.62 -8.40
N SER A 29 -15.32 16.61 -7.21
CA SER A 29 -15.65 17.87 -6.50
C SER A 29 -14.42 18.51 -5.85
N GLN A 30 -14.45 19.82 -5.56
CA GLN A 30 -13.30 20.51 -4.94
C GLN A 30 -13.05 19.97 -3.53
N ASP A 31 -14.12 19.74 -2.77
CA ASP A 31 -14.06 19.11 -1.45
C ASP A 31 -13.40 17.73 -1.50
N ALA A 32 -13.71 16.93 -2.52
CA ALA A 32 -13.09 15.62 -2.72
C ALA A 32 -11.59 15.74 -2.99
N LEU A 33 -11.16 16.70 -3.81
CA LEU A 33 -9.73 16.97 -4.03
C LEU A 33 -9.03 17.36 -2.72
N THR A 34 -9.61 18.29 -1.96
CA THR A 34 -9.03 18.71 -0.68
C THR A 34 -8.95 17.56 0.31
N HIS A 35 -9.99 16.71 0.34
CA HIS A 35 -10.00 15.51 1.18
C HIS A 35 -8.90 14.53 0.78
N LEU A 36 -8.70 14.28 -0.52
CA LEU A 36 -7.63 13.43 -1.04
C LEU A 36 -6.24 13.96 -0.69
N CYS A 37 -6.01 15.28 -0.81
CA CYS A 37 -4.75 15.89 -0.39
C CYS A 37 -4.46 15.62 1.10
N LYS A 38 -5.47 15.78 1.97
CA LYS A 38 -5.32 15.50 3.40
C LYS A 38 -4.99 14.03 3.69
N LEU A 39 -5.69 13.10 3.04
CA LEU A 39 -5.41 11.66 3.18
C LEU A 39 -3.99 11.30 2.71
N SER A 40 -3.53 11.97 1.66
CA SER A 40 -2.20 11.75 1.09
C SER A 40 -1.11 12.57 1.79
N SER A 41 -1.46 13.33 2.84
CA SER A 41 -0.57 14.27 3.53
C SER A 41 0.12 15.26 2.58
N LEU A 42 -0.57 15.63 1.49
CA LEU A 42 -0.12 16.62 0.52
C LEU A 42 -0.68 18.01 0.87
N PRO A 43 0.06 19.09 0.57
CA PRO A 43 -0.45 20.44 0.70
C PRO A 43 -1.64 20.68 -0.23
N VAL A 44 -2.58 21.52 0.21
CA VAL A 44 -3.71 21.92 -0.62
C VAL A 44 -3.21 22.91 -1.67
N PRO A 45 -3.56 22.72 -2.96
CA PRO A 45 -3.12 23.61 -4.04
C PRO A 45 -3.57 25.07 -3.80
N SER A 46 -2.61 25.98 -3.90
CA SER A 46 -2.77 27.39 -3.56
C SER A 46 -3.54 28.17 -4.62
N SER A 47 -3.43 27.77 -5.89
CA SER A 47 -4.06 28.44 -7.02
C SER A 47 -5.23 27.65 -7.61
N GLU A 48 -6.20 28.36 -8.18
CA GLU A 48 -7.36 27.74 -8.83
C GLU A 48 -6.95 27.02 -10.14
N ASP A 49 -5.99 27.58 -10.89
CA ASP A 49 -5.48 26.95 -12.11
C ASP A 49 -4.82 25.59 -11.83
N GLU A 50 -4.04 25.49 -10.76
CA GLU A 50 -3.42 24.24 -10.33
C GLU A 50 -4.47 23.22 -9.87
N ARG A 51 -5.49 23.67 -9.13
CA ARG A 51 -6.63 22.83 -8.74
C ARG A 51 -7.32 22.24 -9.96
N GLU A 52 -7.65 23.06 -10.95
CA GLU A 52 -8.41 22.59 -12.11
C GLU A 52 -7.59 21.62 -12.96
N ARG A 53 -6.29 21.87 -13.13
CA ARG A 53 -5.38 20.92 -13.80
C ARG A 53 -5.30 19.57 -13.08
N LEU A 54 -5.24 19.58 -11.75
CA LEU A 54 -5.23 18.37 -10.93
C LEU A 54 -6.57 17.62 -11.03
N ARG A 55 -7.70 18.35 -11.00
CA ARG A 55 -9.04 17.78 -11.13
C ARG A 55 -9.25 17.11 -12.49
N GLU A 56 -8.82 17.77 -13.57
CA GLU A 56 -8.90 17.22 -14.92
C GLU A 56 -8.03 15.96 -15.05
N SER A 57 -6.81 16.00 -14.51
CA SER A 57 -5.90 14.85 -14.53
C SER A 57 -6.48 13.66 -13.76
N LEU A 58 -7.04 13.89 -12.58
CA LEU A 58 -7.69 12.86 -11.76
C LEU A 58 -8.94 12.30 -12.45
N ALA A 59 -9.75 13.14 -13.10
CA ALA A 59 -10.92 12.70 -13.84
C ALA A 59 -10.55 11.72 -14.97
N ARG A 60 -9.46 12.01 -15.71
CA ARG A 60 -8.93 11.11 -16.76
C ARG A 60 -8.42 9.79 -16.18
N GLN A 61 -7.74 9.83 -15.04
CA GLN A 61 -7.23 8.62 -14.37
C GLN A 61 -8.37 7.73 -13.87
N ILE A 62 -9.40 8.32 -13.25
CA ILE A 62 -10.58 7.60 -12.79
C ILE A 62 -11.33 6.99 -13.97
N ALA A 63 -11.52 7.74 -15.06
CA ALA A 63 -12.14 7.24 -16.28
C ALA A 63 -11.45 5.97 -16.80
N PHE A 64 -10.11 5.98 -16.81
CA PHE A 64 -9.33 4.82 -17.21
C PHE A 64 -9.55 3.62 -16.27
N VAL A 65 -9.54 3.83 -14.96
CA VAL A 65 -9.76 2.75 -13.99
C VAL A 65 -11.17 2.17 -14.10
N GLU A 66 -12.20 3.00 -14.25
CA GLU A 66 -13.58 2.53 -14.43
C GLU A 66 -13.75 1.72 -15.72
N ALA A 67 -13.05 2.10 -16.80
CA ALA A 67 -13.04 1.30 -18.02
C ALA A 67 -12.44 -0.10 -17.79
N VAL A 68 -11.38 -0.22 -16.97
CA VAL A 68 -10.79 -1.51 -16.58
C VAL A 68 -11.73 -2.32 -15.69
N ARG A 69 -12.45 -1.66 -14.77
CA ARG A 69 -13.44 -2.31 -13.89
C ARG A 69 -14.63 -2.91 -14.64
N GLY A 70 -14.91 -2.44 -15.86
CA GLY A 70 -15.97 -2.99 -16.71
C GLY A 70 -15.68 -4.37 -17.30
N VAL A 71 -14.49 -4.93 -17.09
CA VAL A 71 -14.11 -6.26 -17.59
C VAL A 71 -14.73 -7.36 -16.71
N ASP A 72 -15.32 -8.39 -17.34
CA ASP A 72 -15.86 -9.55 -16.62
C ASP A 72 -14.74 -10.34 -15.93
N THR A 73 -14.84 -10.45 -14.61
CA THR A 73 -13.89 -11.14 -13.73
C THR A 73 -14.54 -12.26 -12.92
N THR A 74 -15.75 -12.70 -13.27
CA THR A 74 -16.56 -13.65 -12.48
C THR A 74 -15.85 -14.97 -12.13
N HIS A 75 -14.90 -15.41 -12.97
CA HIS A 75 -14.15 -16.66 -12.77
C HIS A 75 -12.63 -16.43 -12.64
N VAL A 76 -12.20 -15.22 -12.28
CA VAL A 76 -10.79 -14.86 -12.13
C VAL A 76 -10.50 -14.60 -10.65
N GLU A 77 -9.54 -15.34 -10.09
CA GLU A 77 -9.07 -15.08 -8.73
C GLU A 77 -8.19 -13.81 -8.70
N PRO A 78 -8.32 -12.95 -7.67
CA PRO A 78 -7.46 -11.79 -7.51
C PRO A 78 -6.00 -12.20 -7.40
N LEU A 79 -5.15 -11.55 -8.21
CA LEU A 79 -3.72 -11.80 -8.19
C LEU A 79 -3.13 -11.32 -6.85
N GLY A 80 -2.49 -12.25 -6.14
CA GLY A 80 -1.75 -11.95 -4.91
C GLY A 80 -0.35 -11.40 -5.19
N ALA A 81 0.67 -11.94 -4.54
CA ALA A 81 2.06 -11.56 -4.81
C ALA A 81 2.51 -12.09 -6.19
N LEU A 82 3.10 -11.21 -7.01
CA LEU A 82 3.64 -11.53 -8.34
C LEU A 82 4.82 -12.51 -8.30
N ILE A 83 5.49 -12.58 -7.15
CA ILE A 83 6.63 -13.45 -6.92
C ILE A 83 6.17 -14.51 -5.92
N ALA A 84 5.62 -15.60 -6.44
CA ALA A 84 5.44 -16.83 -5.68
C ALA A 84 6.82 -17.49 -5.52
N GLU A 85 7.68 -16.94 -4.67
CA GLU A 85 8.86 -17.66 -4.21
C GLU A 85 8.39 -18.95 -3.51
N PRO A 86 8.92 -20.13 -3.86
CA PRO A 86 8.64 -21.35 -3.12
C PRO A 86 9.12 -21.17 -1.67
N GLY A 87 8.17 -21.10 -0.73
CA GLY A 87 8.43 -20.77 0.67
C GLY A 87 8.01 -19.36 1.10
N ALA A 88 7.29 -18.61 0.24
CA ALA A 88 6.67 -17.35 0.65
C ALA A 88 5.76 -17.57 1.87
N ILE A 89 6.23 -17.08 3.01
CA ILE A 89 5.58 -17.15 4.31
C ILE A 89 4.31 -16.28 4.24
N THR A 90 3.20 -16.90 3.84
CA THR A 90 1.86 -16.32 4.00
C THR A 90 1.39 -16.56 5.43
N LEU A 91 0.49 -15.71 5.95
CA LEU A 91 -0.15 -15.88 7.27
C LEU A 91 -0.81 -17.26 7.46
N GLN A 92 -0.99 -18.00 6.37
CA GLN A 92 -1.57 -19.34 6.34
C GLN A 92 -0.55 -20.48 6.43
N THR A 93 0.75 -20.19 6.47
CA THR A 93 1.79 -21.23 6.62
C THR A 93 1.63 -21.92 7.97
N ASN A 94 1.74 -23.25 7.99
CA ASN A 94 1.57 -24.06 9.20
C ASN A 94 2.46 -23.59 10.36
N GLU A 95 3.69 -23.14 10.06
CA GLU A 95 4.65 -22.62 11.03
C GLU A 95 4.13 -21.36 11.74
N ILE A 96 3.62 -20.37 10.99
CA ILE A 96 3.00 -19.18 11.58
C ILE A 96 1.78 -19.55 12.40
N GLN A 97 0.93 -20.46 11.89
CA GLN A 97 -0.26 -20.88 12.63
C GLN A 97 0.11 -21.59 13.93
N THR A 98 1.20 -22.37 13.97
CA THR A 98 1.69 -22.99 15.19
C THR A 98 2.22 -21.96 16.19
N GLU A 99 2.95 -20.93 15.72
CA GLU A 99 3.39 -19.84 16.59
C GLU A 99 2.21 -19.02 17.14
N LEU A 100 1.28 -18.61 16.28
CA LEU A 100 0.07 -17.85 16.65
C LEU A 100 -0.80 -18.61 17.66
N LYS A 101 -0.92 -19.94 17.53
CA LYS A 101 -1.67 -20.77 18.50
C LYS A 101 -1.03 -20.79 19.88
N GLY A 102 0.28 -20.57 19.98
CA GLY A 102 1.00 -20.42 21.24
C GLY A 102 0.86 -19.03 21.88
N GLU A 103 0.28 -18.05 21.18
CA GLU A 103 0.13 -16.69 21.69
C GLU A 103 -1.03 -16.60 22.69
N ARG A 104 -0.72 -16.13 23.90
CA ARG A 104 -1.71 -15.90 24.95
C ARG A 104 -1.97 -14.40 25.14
N TRP A 105 -3.20 -13.99 24.88
CA TRP A 105 -3.67 -12.62 25.08
C TRP A 105 -3.59 -12.23 26.57
N ARG A 106 -2.96 -11.07 26.87
CA ARG A 106 -2.98 -10.45 28.21
C ARG A 106 -3.29 -8.95 28.17
N GLY A 107 -4.57 -8.59 28.08
CA GLY A 107 -5.00 -7.19 28.23
C GLY A 107 -4.88 -6.33 26.96
N ARG A 108 -5.02 -5.01 27.11
CA ARG A 108 -5.28 -4.04 26.01
C ARG A 108 -4.06 -3.61 25.17
N GLY A 109 -2.93 -4.28 25.27
CA GLY A 109 -1.76 -4.03 24.41
C GLY A 109 -0.61 -4.94 24.82
N VAL A 110 -0.22 -5.89 23.98
CA VAL A 110 0.73 -6.95 24.38
C VAL A 110 1.73 -7.26 23.28
N ARG A 111 3.01 -7.22 23.68
CA ARG A 111 4.14 -7.85 22.98
C ARG A 111 4.36 -9.29 23.47
N ARG A 112 4.92 -10.10 22.57
CA ARG A 112 5.30 -11.53 22.66
C ARG A 112 5.96 -11.92 23.99
N LEU A 113 5.51 -13.03 24.60
CA LEU A 113 6.31 -13.87 25.49
C LEU A 113 6.68 -15.14 24.71
N VAL A 114 7.95 -15.32 24.36
CA VAL A 114 8.44 -16.62 23.88
C VAL A 114 8.67 -17.50 25.09
N VAL A 115 7.89 -18.57 25.25
CA VAL A 115 8.15 -19.58 26.28
C VAL A 115 9.28 -20.48 25.80
N GLN A 116 10.54 -20.10 26.05
CA GLN A 116 11.67 -21.02 25.96
C GLN A 116 11.87 -21.68 27.34
N GLY A 117 11.55 -22.97 27.42
CA GLY A 117 11.87 -23.82 28.58
C GLY A 117 10.72 -24.01 29.57
N SER A 118 10.75 -25.17 30.24
CA SER A 118 9.74 -25.78 31.11
C SER A 118 9.48 -25.07 32.45
N LYS A 119 9.72 -23.76 32.54
CA LYS A 119 9.27 -22.93 33.66
C LYS A 119 8.54 -21.72 33.11
N GLU A 120 7.23 -21.71 33.29
CA GLU A 120 6.40 -20.52 33.16
C GLU A 120 6.95 -19.44 34.12
N ARG A 121 7.84 -18.58 33.63
CA ARG A 121 8.20 -17.37 34.35
C ARG A 121 7.01 -16.42 34.23
N ALA A 122 6.30 -16.23 35.34
CA ALA A 122 5.41 -15.10 35.50
C ALA A 122 6.19 -13.82 35.12
N PRO A 123 5.58 -12.84 34.44
CA PRO A 123 6.21 -11.54 34.28
C PRO A 123 6.21 -10.89 35.67
N GLY A 124 7.26 -11.17 36.44
CA GLY A 124 7.65 -10.30 37.53
C GLY A 124 7.77 -8.91 36.94
N ARG A 125 7.24 -7.91 37.66
CA ARG A 125 7.56 -6.52 37.39
C ARG A 125 9.05 -6.31 37.65
N GLU A 126 9.89 -6.74 36.72
CA GLU A 126 11.14 -6.05 36.50
C GLU A 126 10.74 -4.69 35.94
N VAL A 127 10.56 -3.73 36.85
CA VAL A 127 11.02 -2.36 36.60
C VAL A 127 12.56 -2.37 36.62
N GLY A 128 13.16 -3.38 35.99
CA GLY A 128 14.50 -3.29 35.47
C GLY A 128 14.36 -2.33 34.31
N SER A 129 15.17 -1.27 34.33
CA SER A 129 15.50 -0.44 33.19
C SER A 129 14.96 -1.06 31.91
N LEU A 130 14.00 -0.38 31.26
CA LEU A 130 13.85 -0.50 29.82
C LEU A 130 15.24 -0.19 29.26
N ARG A 131 16.12 -1.19 29.22
CA ARG A 131 17.14 -1.31 28.22
C ARG A 131 16.31 -1.34 26.96
N MET A 132 16.09 -0.13 26.45
CA MET A 132 15.90 0.12 25.04
C MET A 132 16.79 -0.92 24.37
N MET A 133 16.19 -1.81 23.58
CA MET A 133 16.96 -2.69 22.73
C MET A 133 17.82 -1.75 21.90
N GLU A 134 19.04 -1.49 22.36
CA GLU A 134 20.11 -1.09 21.46
C GLU A 134 20.08 -2.21 20.42
N GLY A 135 19.94 -1.83 19.14
CA GLY A 135 20.11 -2.79 18.06
C GLY A 135 21.39 -3.59 18.30
N PRO A 136 21.50 -4.82 17.76
CA PRO A 136 22.66 -5.67 17.99
C PRO A 136 23.93 -4.81 17.94
N PRO A 137 24.81 -4.82 18.98
CA PRO A 137 25.94 -3.90 19.08
C PRO A 137 26.88 -4.00 17.87
N GLU A 138 26.78 -5.11 17.14
CA GLU A 138 27.46 -5.44 15.90
C GLU A 138 27.04 -4.58 14.70
N MET A 139 25.87 -3.95 14.72
CA MET A 139 25.31 -3.22 13.58
C MET A 139 25.49 -1.70 13.64
N GLY A 140 25.87 -1.14 14.80
CA GLY A 140 26.18 0.30 14.96
C GLY A 140 25.09 1.27 14.47
N TRP A 141 23.86 0.80 14.26
CA TRP A 141 22.79 1.57 13.62
C TRP A 141 22.25 2.58 14.63
N ASP A 142 22.49 3.87 14.38
CA ASP A 142 21.81 4.96 15.07
C ASP A 142 20.50 5.31 14.35
N PRO A 143 19.32 4.99 14.92
CA PRO A 143 18.04 5.26 14.28
C PRO A 143 17.74 6.76 14.15
N LEU A 144 18.44 7.63 14.88
CA LEU A 144 18.26 9.08 14.84
C LEU A 144 19.20 9.77 13.85
N HIS A 145 20.14 9.04 13.23
CA HIS A 145 21.15 9.63 12.35
C HIS A 145 20.55 10.37 11.15
N THR A 146 19.43 9.87 10.59
CA THR A 146 18.75 10.47 9.43
C THR A 146 17.64 11.46 9.83
N ALA A 147 17.43 11.71 11.13
CA ALA A 147 16.38 12.60 11.61
C ALA A 147 16.72 14.07 11.36
N GLU A 148 15.79 14.84 10.78
CA GLU A 148 15.96 16.28 10.57
C GLU A 148 16.01 17.07 11.90
N LYS A 149 15.14 16.72 12.85
CA LYS A 149 15.12 17.29 14.20
C LYS A 149 15.13 16.17 15.24
N ARG A 150 15.98 16.32 16.25
CA ARG A 150 16.06 15.41 17.39
C ARG A 150 16.33 16.16 18.68
N GLU A 151 15.73 15.69 19.75
CA GLU A 151 16.01 16.16 21.11
C GLU A 151 16.35 14.96 21.97
N GLY A 152 17.62 14.85 22.38
CA GLY A 152 18.13 13.68 23.07
C GLY A 152 17.95 12.39 22.25
N ARG A 153 17.05 11.50 22.72
CA ARG A 153 16.75 10.19 22.12
C ARG A 153 15.41 10.16 21.37
N TRP A 154 14.86 11.31 21.03
CA TRP A 154 13.51 11.42 20.45
C TRP A 154 13.54 12.13 19.10
N PHE A 155 12.67 11.71 18.18
CA PHE A 155 12.32 12.48 16.99
C PHE A 155 11.46 13.67 17.41
N VAL A 156 11.71 14.83 16.83
CA VAL A 156 10.91 16.04 17.02
C VAL A 156 10.30 16.41 15.68
N VAL A 157 9.00 16.73 15.66
CA VAL A 157 8.26 17.10 14.44
C VAL A 157 8.05 18.60 14.42
#